data_AF-A0A397U995-F1
#
_entry.id   AF-A0A397U995-F1
#
_cell.length_a   1.000
_cell.length_b   1.000
_cell.length_c   1.000
_cell.angle_alpha   90.00
_cell.angle_beta   90.00
_cell.angle_gamma   90.00
#
_symmetry.space_group_name_H-M   'P 1'
#
loop_
_entity.id
_entity.type
_entity.pdbx_description
1 polymer ?
#
loop_
_entity_poly.entity_id
_entity_poly.type
_entity_poly.pdbx_seq_one_letter_code
_entity_poly.pdbx_strand_id
1 'polypeptide(L)'
;MGRRYIELVLLTAWDIEDKLPFIDIESSGLKASYTDSDDYKAVIVRANNPIPSEDRIFYFEIKIINKEKNRMIGIRYCTKQSDKK
;
A
#
# COMPACT_ATOMS: atom_id res chain seq x y z
N MET A 1 -18.23 -26.27 -21.70
CA MET A 1 -17.02 -26.04 -20.88
C MET A 1 -16.95 -24.54 -20.60
N GLY A 2 -17.54 -24.08 -19.50
CA GLY A 2 -17.59 -22.65 -19.17
C GLY A 2 -16.27 -22.21 -18.54
N ARG A 3 -15.60 -21.21 -19.12
CA ARG A 3 -14.48 -20.56 -18.44
C ARG A 3 -15.04 -19.88 -17.18
N ARG A 4 -14.65 -20.33 -16.00
CA ARG A 4 -14.81 -19.54 -14.78
C ARG A 4 -13.87 -18.35 -14.94
N TYR A 5 -14.43 -17.16 -15.16
CA TYR A 5 -13.67 -15.94 -14.98
C TYR A 5 -13.40 -15.82 -13.49
N ILE A 6 -12.15 -16.02 -13.12
CA ILE A 6 -11.63 -15.71 -11.81
C ILE A 6 -11.58 -14.19 -11.80
N GLU A 7 -12.39 -13.56 -10.95
CA GLU A 7 -12.40 -12.11 -10.83
C GLU A 7 -11.04 -11.70 -10.25
N LEU A 8 -10.10 -11.36 -11.13
CA LEU A 8 -8.76 -10.92 -10.74
C LEU A 8 -8.89 -9.53 -10.11
N VAL A 9 -8.91 -9.49 -8.78
CA VAL A 9 -8.93 -8.22 -8.06
C VAL A 9 -7.49 -7.69 -8.00
N LEU A 10 -7.21 -6.67 -8.81
CA LEU A 10 -5.86 -6.11 -8.97
C LEU A 10 -5.52 -5.10 -7.86
N LEU A 11 -4.23 -4.99 -7.54
CA LEU A 11 -3.69 -3.85 -6.78
C LEU A 11 -3.67 -2.63 -7.68
N THR A 12 -4.61 -1.72 -7.48
CA THR A 12 -4.73 -0.51 -8.30
C THR A 12 -4.44 0.78 -7.53
N ALA A 13 -4.51 0.72 -6.19
CA ALA A 13 -4.40 1.88 -5.31
C ALA A 13 -3.93 1.49 -3.91
N TRP A 14 -3.50 2.47 -3.13
CA TRP A 14 -3.39 2.36 -1.68
C TRP A 14 -4.77 2.15 -1.04
N ASP A 15 -4.83 1.35 0.01
CA ASP A 15 -6.02 1.05 0.78
C ASP A 15 -6.35 2.25 1.69
N ILE A 16 -7.47 2.92 1.39
CA ILE A 16 -7.92 4.11 2.12
C ILE A 16 -8.55 3.72 3.47
N GLU A 17 -9.15 2.54 3.55
CA GLU A 17 -9.79 2.03 4.77
C GLU A 17 -8.74 1.48 5.74
N ASP A 18 -7.67 0.90 5.21
CA ASP A 18 -6.58 0.28 5.96
C ASP A 18 -5.35 1.19 6.11
N LYS A 19 -5.59 2.50 6.26
CA LYS A 19 -4.53 3.48 6.52
C LYS A 19 -4.32 3.67 8.02
N LEU A 20 -3.06 3.65 8.44
CA LEU A 20 -2.71 4.06 9.80
C LEU A 20 -2.88 5.58 9.97
N PRO A 21 -3.02 6.07 11.22
CA PRO A 21 -2.96 7.49 11.52
C PRO A 21 -1.71 8.15 10.90
N PHE A 22 -1.79 9.44 10.60
CA PHE A 22 -0.67 10.25 10.06
C PHE A 22 -0.27 9.93 8.61
N ILE A 23 -1.08 9.17 7.89
CA ILE A 23 -1.01 9.04 6.43
C ILE A 23 -2.26 9.66 5.82
N ASP A 24 -2.04 10.59 4.88
CA ASP A 24 -3.09 11.05 3.99
C ASP A 24 -2.94 10.41 2.61
N ILE A 25 -4.05 9.99 2.04
CA ILE A 25 -4.11 9.32 0.73
C ILE A 25 -5.01 10.17 -0.14
N GLU A 26 -4.50 10.57 -1.31
CA GLU A 26 -5.29 11.30 -2.29
C GLU A 26 -6.52 10.48 -2.72
N SER A 27 -7.60 11.13 -3.15
CA SER A 27 -8.81 10.45 -3.63
C SER A 27 -8.57 9.44 -4.76
N SER A 28 -7.50 9.63 -5.54
CA SER A 28 -7.05 8.69 -6.58
C SER A 28 -6.52 7.36 -6.01
N GLY A 29 -6.08 7.37 -4.74
CA GLY A 29 -5.40 6.25 -4.10
C GLY A 29 -3.97 6.04 -4.57
N LEU A 30 -3.41 6.89 -5.44
CA LEU A 30 -2.07 6.68 -6.03
C LEU A 30 -0.95 7.43 -5.31
N LYS A 31 -1.31 8.39 -4.44
CA LYS A 31 -0.36 9.21 -3.69
C LYS A 31 -0.66 9.12 -2.19
N ALA A 32 0.37 8.76 -1.43
CA ALA A 32 0.36 8.79 0.03
C ALA A 32 1.32 9.86 0.53
N SER A 33 0.92 10.61 1.56
CA SER A 33 1.70 11.66 2.20
C SER A 33 1.74 11.42 3.71
N TYR A 34 2.94 11.47 4.29
CA TYR A 34 3.11 11.42 5.74
C TYR A 34 2.83 12.81 6.33
N THR A 35 1.98 12.88 7.35
CA THR A 35 1.48 14.15 7.91
C THR A 35 1.91 14.40 9.36
N ASP A 36 2.56 13.43 10.03
CA ASP A 36 3.10 13.66 11.37
C ASP A 36 4.30 14.63 11.32
N SER A 37 4.51 15.32 12.43
CA SER A 37 5.71 16.11 12.71
C SER A 37 6.83 15.27 13.35
N ASP A 38 6.50 14.12 13.94
CA ASP A 38 7.49 13.22 14.55
C ASP A 38 8.19 12.36 13.50
N ASP A 39 9.50 12.53 13.38
CA ASP A 39 10.36 11.82 12.42
C ASP A 39 10.74 10.39 12.89
N TYR A 40 10.46 10.02 14.15
CA TYR A 40 10.81 8.69 14.69
C TYR A 40 9.70 7.65 14.54
N LYS A 41 8.50 8.07 14.14
CA LYS A 41 7.35 7.18 14.03
C LYS A 41 7.25 6.57 12.64
N ALA A 42 7.29 5.25 12.58
CA ALA A 42 7.05 4.51 11.34
C ALA A 42 5.56 4.22 11.18
N VAL A 43 5.03 4.52 10.00
CA VAL A 43 3.67 4.18 9.58
C VAL A 43 3.71 3.36 8.29
N ILE A 44 2.65 2.62 8.04
CA ILE A 44 2.53 1.68 6.93
C ILE A 44 1.20 1.95 6.24
N VAL A 45 1.23 1.95 4.91
CA VAL A 45 0.06 1.88 4.05
C VAL A 45 0.19 0.63 3.19
N ARG A 46 -0.93 -0.06 2.97
CA ARG A 46 -1.01 -1.27 2.15
C ARG A 46 -1.80 -0.96 0.88
N ALA A 47 -1.63 -1.78 -0.15
CA ALA A 47 -2.50 -1.68 -1.33
C ALA A 47 -3.89 -2.23 -1.02
N ASN A 48 -4.88 -1.83 -1.82
CA ASN A 48 -6.29 -2.22 -1.66
C ASN A 48 -6.53 -3.74 -1.77
N ASN A 49 -5.65 -4.47 -2.46
CA ASN A 49 -5.75 -5.91 -2.66
C ASN A 49 -4.42 -6.63 -2.41
N PRO A 50 -4.43 -7.94 -2.12
CA PRO A 50 -3.22 -8.76 -2.09
C PRO A 50 -2.74 -9.12 -3.49
N ILE A 51 -1.44 -9.41 -3.64
CA ILE A 51 -0.86 -9.83 -4.93
C ILE A 51 -1.55 -11.14 -5.35
N PRO A 52 -2.14 -11.22 -6.56
CA PRO A 52 -2.80 -12.43 -7.03
C PRO A 52 -1.83 -13.62 -7.03
N SER A 53 -2.24 -14.75 -6.46
CA SER A 53 -1.39 -15.96 -6.40
C SER A 53 -1.15 -16.61 -7.76
N GLU A 54 -1.97 -16.25 -8.76
CA GLU A 54 -1.89 -16.81 -10.12
C GLU A 54 -0.83 -16.14 -10.99
N ASP A 55 -0.30 -14.98 -10.56
CA ASP A 55 0.72 -14.25 -11.30
C ASP A 55 2.12 -14.83 -11.02
N ARG A 56 2.77 -15.34 -12.08
CA ARG A 56 4.17 -15.81 -12.01
C ARG A 56 5.17 -14.66 -11.82
N ILE A 57 4.80 -13.44 -12.23
CA ILE A 57 5.61 -12.23 -12.14
C ILE A 57 4.66 -11.07 -11.83
N PHE A 58 4.93 -10.34 -10.75
CA PHE A 58 4.22 -9.13 -10.37
C PHE A 58 5.17 -7.94 -10.40
N TYR A 59 4.72 -6.79 -10.90
CA TYR A 59 5.53 -5.59 -11.06
C TYR A 59 4.79 -4.36 -10.55
N PHE A 60 5.50 -3.48 -9.85
CA PHE A 60 5.02 -2.17 -9.46
C PHE A 60 6.21 -1.21 -9.35
N GLU A 61 5.94 0.08 -9.49
CA GLU A 61 6.92 1.14 -9.30
C GLU A 61 6.41 2.13 -8.26
N ILE A 62 7.33 2.70 -7.50
CA ILE A 62 7.05 3.77 -6.55
C ILE A 62 7.91 4.96 -6.91
N LYS A 63 7.28 6.10 -7.18
CA LYS A 63 7.97 7.37 -7.36
C LYS A 63 8.02 8.12 -6.03
N ILE A 64 9.23 8.37 -5.53
CA ILE A 64 9.43 9.21 -4.35
C ILE A 64 9.35 10.68 -4.80
N ILE A 65 8.30 11.38 -4.39
CA ILE A 65 8.05 12.79 -4.77
C ILE A 65 8.81 13.75 -3.85
N ASN A 66 8.80 13.49 -2.54
CA ASN A 66 9.51 14.28 -1.55
C ASN A 66 10.13 13.35 -0.50
N LYS A 67 11.41 13.58 -0.19
CA LYS A 67 12.10 12.96 0.92
C LYS A 67 12.67 14.09 1.79
N GLU A 68 11.92 14.46 2.81
CA GLU A 68 12.39 15.45 3.78
C GLU A 68 13.60 14.92 4.57
N LYS A 69 14.37 15.84 5.14
CA LYS A 69 15.62 15.52 5.85
C LYS A 69 15.32 14.56 7.01
N ASN A 70 16.08 13.47 7.10
CA ASN A 70 15.95 12.39 8.09
C ASN A 70 14.73 11.47 7.97
N ARG A 71 13.81 11.69 7.01
CA ARG A 71 12.70 10.77 6.81
C ARG A 71 13.13 9.51 6.07
N MET A 72 12.69 8.37 6.59
CA MET A 72 12.99 7.04 6.04
C MET A 72 11.76 6.50 5.30
N ILE A 73 11.97 5.99 4.09
CA ILE A 73 10.92 5.35 3.30
C ILE A 73 11.34 3.90 3.09
N GLY A 74 10.53 2.97 3.58
CA GLY A 74 10.70 1.53 3.37
C GLY A 74 9.64 1.01 2.41
N ILE A 75 10.05 0.28 1.37
CA ILE A 75 9.15 -0.39 0.43
C ILE A 75 9.34 -1.90 0.62
N ARG A 76 8.26 -2.61 0.95
CA ARG A 76 8.30 -4.06 1.19
C ARG A 76 6.95 -4.70 0.97
N TYR A 77 6.95 -6.02 0.82
CA TYR A 77 5.75 -6.83 0.97
C TYR A 77 5.40 -7.02 2.45
N CYS A 78 4.11 -7.13 2.74
CA CYS A 78 3.64 -7.51 4.06
C CYS A 78 2.33 -8.31 3.95
N THR A 79 2.09 -9.17 4.92
CA THR A 79 0.77 -9.78 5.11
C THR A 79 -0.14 -8.78 5.81
N LYS A 80 -1.46 -8.83 5.56
CA LYS A 80 -2.40 -8.17 6.47
C LYS A 80 -2.22 -8.80 7.86
N GLN A 81 -1.60 -8.08 8.80
CA GLN A 81 -1.70 -8.45 10.21
C GLN A 81 -3.17 -8.28 10.58
N SER A 82 -3.84 -9.38 10.87
CA SER A 82 -5.04 -9.33 11.69
C SER A 82 -4.59 -8.91 13.07
N ASP A 83 -5.19 -7.86 13.63
CA ASP A 83 -5.01 -7.51 15.03
C ASP A 83 -5.31 -8.77 15.86
N LYS A 84 -4.26 -9.49 16.28
CA LYS A 84 -4.38 -10.42 17.38
C LYS A 84 -4.35 -9.56 18.62
N LYS A 85 -5.57 -9.31 19.09
CA LYS A 85 -6.00 -8.87 20.41
C LYS A 85 -4.96 -9.09 21.51
#